data_AF-A0A835KRP3-F1
#
_entry.id   AF-A0A835KRP3-F1
#
_cell.length_a   1.000
_cell.length_b   1.000
_cell.length_c   1.000
_cell.angle_alpha   90.00
_cell.angle_beta   90.00
_cell.angle_gamma   90.00
#
_symmetry.space_group_name_H-M   'P 1'
#
loop_
_entity.id
_entity.type
_entity.pdbx_description
1 polymer ?
#
loop_
_entity_poly.entity_id
_entity_poly.type
_entity_poly.pdbx_seq_one_letter_code
_entity_poly.pdbx_strand_id
1 'polypeptide(L)'
;MAPAAATSSPSAPAPARPALLGGIAGLDAAVSLRLHALFLPVPRLLLKALEVAGDGRIWLPVPISLLLLSASPANASGAVSPLLVGLVAGLVIDLALVGLVKVVVRRPRPAYNAKDMYVAVAADHWSFPSGHSSRAFLVAAFLAAAGFQPREALFLWAAATSASRVLLGRHYVLDVVAGAFLGVFEAWLSNLFLRFMCAQSTILVC
;
A
#
# COMPACT_ATOMS: atom_id res chain seq x y z
N MET A 1 48.28 37.27 1.47
CA MET A 1 47.74 35.97 1.02
C MET A 1 46.24 36.03 1.25
N ALA A 2 45.47 36.40 0.21
CA ALA A 2 44.02 36.59 0.28
C ALA A 2 43.30 35.28 -0.10
N PRO A 3 42.15 34.93 0.50
CA PRO A 3 41.44 33.70 0.18
C PRO A 3 40.65 33.84 -1.13
N ALA A 4 40.70 32.79 -1.95
CA ALA A 4 39.98 32.70 -3.21
C ALA A 4 38.47 32.54 -2.98
N ALA A 5 37.68 33.38 -3.65
CA ALA A 5 36.23 33.27 -3.68
C ALA A 5 35.82 32.05 -4.51
N ALA A 6 35.12 31.10 -3.89
CA ALA A 6 34.48 29.98 -4.59
C ALA A 6 33.25 30.50 -5.35
N THR A 7 33.33 30.47 -6.68
CA THR A 7 32.19 30.74 -7.56
C THR A 7 31.25 29.54 -7.56
N SER A 8 30.05 29.70 -7.01
CA SER A 8 28.98 28.72 -7.13
C SER A 8 28.42 28.76 -8.56
N SER A 9 28.49 27.63 -9.24
CA SER A 9 27.83 27.43 -10.54
C SER A 9 26.30 27.47 -10.37
N PRO A 10 25.55 28.10 -11.31
CA PRO A 10 24.10 28.08 -11.25
C PRO A 10 23.59 26.66 -11.55
N SER A 11 22.82 26.10 -10.62
CA SER A 11 22.13 24.83 -10.82
C SER A 11 21.14 24.97 -11.99
N ALA A 12 21.18 24.02 -12.92
CA ALA A 12 20.27 23.99 -14.05
C ALA A 12 18.80 24.02 -13.58
N PRO A 13 17.91 24.80 -14.21
CA PRO A 13 16.50 24.82 -13.85
C PRO A 13 15.88 23.44 -14.09
N ALA A 14 15.20 22.92 -13.07
CA ALA A 14 14.46 21.67 -13.18
C ALA A 14 13.45 21.75 -14.34
N PRO A 15 13.24 20.67 -15.09
CA PRO A 15 12.33 20.69 -16.24
C PRO A 15 10.93 21.12 -15.80
N ALA A 16 10.37 22.11 -16.49
CA ALA A 16 9.03 22.63 -16.23
C ALA A 16 8.00 21.50 -16.41
N ARG A 17 7.34 21.11 -15.32
CA ARG A 17 6.24 20.13 -15.38
C ARG A 17 5.14 20.67 -16.31
N PRO A 18 4.53 19.83 -17.16
CA PRO A 18 3.38 20.24 -17.96
C PRO A 18 2.31 20.91 -17.07
N ALA A 19 1.84 22.09 -17.45
CA ALA A 19 0.94 22.91 -16.63
C ALA A 19 -0.32 22.13 -16.16
N LEU A 20 -0.81 21.22 -16.99
CA LEU A 20 -1.96 20.35 -16.68
C LEU A 20 -1.67 19.38 -15.52
N LEU A 21 -0.50 18.72 -15.52
CA LEU A 21 -0.09 17.80 -14.45
C LEU A 21 0.14 18.55 -13.13
N GLY A 22 0.62 19.80 -13.21
CA GLY A 22 0.69 20.71 -12.06
C GLY A 22 -0.70 21.03 -11.50
N GLY A 23 -1.67 21.30 -12.37
CA GLY A 23 -3.06 21.60 -11.99
C GLY A 23 -3.75 20.45 -11.25
N ILE A 24 -3.64 19.22 -11.77
CA ILE A 24 -4.23 18.04 -11.13
C ILE A 24 -3.60 17.77 -9.76
N ALA A 25 -2.27 17.84 -9.67
CA ALA A 25 -1.56 17.63 -8.41
C ALA A 25 -1.90 18.71 -7.36
N GLY A 26 -2.09 19.96 -7.79
CA GLY A 26 -2.53 21.06 -6.93
C GLY A 26 -3.96 20.86 -6.43
N LEU A 27 -4.87 20.44 -7.30
CA LEU A 27 -6.26 20.13 -6.92
C LEU A 27 -6.31 18.98 -5.92
N ASP A 28 -5.60 17.88 -6.17
CA ASP A 28 -5.51 16.73 -5.26
C ASP A 28 -4.97 17.14 -3.88
N ALA A 29 -3.95 17.99 -3.84
CA ALA A 29 -3.42 18.53 -2.59
C ALA A 29 -4.47 19.36 -1.83
N ALA A 30 -5.20 20.24 -2.53
CA ALA A 30 -6.24 21.08 -1.93
C ALA A 30 -7.42 20.25 -1.39
N VAL A 31 -7.88 19.26 -2.16
CA VAL A 31 -8.95 18.34 -1.73
C VAL A 31 -8.50 17.51 -0.53
N SER A 32 -7.28 16.96 -0.58
CA SER A 32 -6.72 16.15 0.51
C SER A 32 -6.58 16.95 1.80
N LEU A 33 -6.13 18.21 1.72
CA LEU A 33 -6.04 19.11 2.88
C LEU A 33 -7.43 19.42 3.45
N ARG A 34 -8.42 19.72 2.60
CA ARG A 34 -9.79 19.96 3.05
C ARG A 34 -10.39 18.75 3.77
N LEU A 35 -10.21 17.55 3.21
CA LEU A 35 -10.66 16.31 3.85
C LEU A 35 -9.95 16.09 5.19
N HIS A 36 -8.63 16.24 5.24
CA HIS A 36 -7.89 16.14 6.50
C HIS A 36 -8.44 17.12 7.56
N ALA A 37 -8.67 18.39 7.18
CA ALA A 37 -9.18 19.42 8.08
C ALA A 37 -10.60 19.15 8.58
N LEU A 38 -11.51 18.74 7.69
CA LEU A 38 -12.91 18.44 8.03
C LEU A 38 -13.04 17.26 9.02
N PHE A 39 -12.11 16.32 8.96
CA PHE A 39 -12.13 15.10 9.76
C PHE A 39 -11.16 15.14 10.96
N LEU A 40 -10.60 16.30 11.30
CA LEU A 40 -9.87 16.49 12.56
C LEU A 40 -10.66 16.09 13.82
N PRO A 41 -12.01 16.23 13.88
CA PRO A 41 -12.78 15.76 15.04
C PRO A 41 -12.84 14.24 15.20
N VAL A 42 -12.50 13.45 14.17
CA VAL A 42 -12.52 11.99 14.27
C VAL A 42 -11.44 11.54 15.26
N PRO A 43 -11.76 10.64 16.21
CA PRO A 43 -10.79 10.16 17.19
C PRO A 43 -9.53 9.61 16.52
N ARG A 44 -8.39 10.25 16.78
CA ARG A 44 -7.11 9.89 16.18
C ARG A 44 -6.70 8.44 16.47
N LEU A 45 -7.13 7.90 17.63
CA LEU A 45 -6.92 6.49 17.99
C LEU A 45 -7.59 5.55 16.99
N LEU A 46 -8.82 5.84 16.58
CA LEU A 46 -9.55 5.05 15.59
C LEU A 46 -8.82 5.05 14.24
N LEU A 47 -8.38 6.22 13.80
CA LEU A 47 -7.63 6.34 12.54
C LEU A 47 -6.28 5.60 12.59
N LYS A 48 -5.58 5.64 13.72
CA LYS A 48 -4.36 4.87 13.93
C LYS A 48 -4.62 3.37 14.01
N ALA A 49 -5.73 2.94 14.62
CA ALA A 49 -6.12 1.53 14.64
C ALA A 49 -6.38 1.00 13.22
N LEU A 50 -7.04 1.80 12.38
CA LEU A 50 -7.22 1.49 10.96
C LEU A 50 -5.88 1.47 10.18
N GLU A 51 -4.96 2.41 10.46
CA GLU A 51 -3.60 2.40 9.90
C GLU A 51 -2.88 1.09 10.25
N VAL A 52 -2.86 0.71 11.53
CA VAL A 52 -2.22 -0.52 12.02
C VAL A 52 -2.90 -1.76 11.44
N ALA A 53 -4.23 -1.78 11.34
CA ALA A 53 -4.97 -2.89 10.76
C ALA A 53 -4.60 -3.14 9.29
N GLY A 54 -4.18 -2.12 8.55
CA GLY A 54 -3.70 -2.24 7.16
C GLY A 54 -2.17 -2.34 7.00
N ASP A 55 -1.42 -2.40 8.10
CA ASP A 55 0.04 -2.31 8.08
C ASP A 55 0.69 -3.62 7.61
N GLY A 56 1.64 -3.53 6.69
CA GLY A 56 2.39 -4.66 6.15
C GLY A 56 3.22 -5.41 7.20
N ARG A 57 3.59 -4.75 8.30
CA ARG A 57 4.29 -5.38 9.44
C ARG A 57 3.46 -6.45 10.12
N ILE A 58 2.14 -6.39 10.02
CA ILE A 58 1.22 -7.42 10.52
C ILE A 58 0.87 -8.38 9.39
N TRP A 59 0.50 -7.84 8.23
CA TRP A 59 0.01 -8.62 7.10
C TRP A 59 1.05 -9.50 6.42
N LEU A 60 2.37 -9.24 6.53
CA LEU A 60 3.39 -10.13 5.96
C LEU A 60 3.76 -11.28 6.90
N PRO A 61 4.18 -11.04 8.17
CA PRO A 61 4.68 -12.14 9.02
C PRO A 61 3.60 -13.15 9.38
N VAL A 62 2.34 -12.72 9.56
CA VAL A 62 1.27 -13.62 10.00
C VAL A 62 0.94 -14.69 8.93
N PRO A 63 0.59 -14.35 7.67
CA PRO A 63 0.32 -15.35 6.64
C PRO A 63 1.54 -16.21 6.31
N ILE A 64 2.75 -15.65 6.35
CA ILE A 64 4.00 -16.42 6.15
C ILE A 64 4.15 -17.45 7.28
N SER A 65 3.94 -17.06 8.53
CA SER A 65 4.06 -17.98 9.67
C SER A 65 3.04 -19.12 9.58
N LEU A 66 1.79 -18.80 9.23
CA LEU A 66 0.75 -19.80 9.02
C LEU A 66 1.07 -20.72 7.84
N LEU A 67 1.64 -20.19 6.76
CA LEU A 67 2.06 -20.96 5.60
C LEU A 67 3.17 -21.95 5.97
N LEU A 68 4.19 -21.49 6.69
CA LEU A 68 5.30 -22.34 7.17
C LEU A 68 4.81 -23.43 8.13
N LEU A 69 3.86 -23.11 9.01
CA LEU A 69 3.23 -24.11 9.88
C LEU A 69 2.43 -25.14 9.06
N SER A 70 1.73 -24.71 8.01
CA SER A 70 1.00 -25.64 7.11
C SER A 70 1.93 -26.55 6.30
N ALA A 71 3.16 -26.11 6.03
CA ALA A 71 4.18 -26.90 5.35
C ALA A 71 5.06 -27.74 6.30
N SER A 72 4.85 -27.64 7.61
CA SER A 72 5.65 -28.35 8.61
C SER A 72 5.38 -29.86 8.58
N PRO A 73 6.39 -30.72 8.84
CA PRO A 73 6.20 -32.17 8.98
C PRO A 73 5.20 -32.57 10.07
N ALA A 74 4.90 -31.66 11.00
CA ALA A 74 3.88 -31.84 12.03
C ALA A 74 2.44 -31.79 11.48
N ASN A 75 2.22 -31.26 10.27
CA ASN A 75 0.93 -31.29 9.61
C ASN A 75 0.67 -32.70 9.06
N ALA A 76 -0.17 -33.46 9.75
CA ALA A 76 -0.51 -34.84 9.40
C ALA A 76 -1.09 -35.01 7.98
N SER A 77 -1.63 -33.94 7.38
CA SER A 77 -2.15 -33.96 6.01
C SER A 77 -1.07 -33.78 4.93
N GLY A 78 0.11 -33.23 5.28
CA GLY A 78 1.15 -32.84 4.33
C GLY A 78 0.75 -31.77 3.30
N ALA A 79 -0.51 -31.31 3.32
CA ALA A 79 -1.06 -30.38 2.33
C ALA A 79 -0.85 -28.93 2.76
N VAL A 80 -0.40 -28.10 1.82
CA VAL A 80 -0.20 -26.66 2.02
C VAL A 80 -1.45 -25.91 1.57
N SER A 81 -1.91 -24.94 2.35
CA SER A 81 -3.14 -24.19 2.03
C SER A 81 -2.96 -23.33 0.76
N PRO A 82 -3.74 -23.58 -0.32
CA PRO A 82 -3.71 -22.75 -1.53
C PRO A 82 -4.03 -21.29 -1.25
N LEU A 83 -4.95 -21.04 -0.31
CA LEU A 83 -5.32 -19.69 0.11
C LEU A 83 -4.11 -18.93 0.67
N LEU A 84 -3.33 -19.56 1.56
CA LEU A 84 -2.14 -18.94 2.16
C LEU A 84 -1.04 -18.72 1.11
N VAL A 85 -0.85 -19.67 0.19
CA VAL A 85 0.11 -19.53 -0.92
C VAL A 85 -0.26 -18.32 -1.79
N GLY A 86 -1.52 -18.24 -2.22
CA GLY A 86 -1.99 -17.10 -3.03
C GLY A 86 -1.89 -15.77 -2.27
N LEU A 87 -2.30 -15.74 -1.01
CA LEU A 87 -2.25 -14.52 -0.19
C LEU A 87 -0.80 -14.03 -0.01
N VAL A 88 0.13 -14.92 0.36
CA VAL A 88 1.55 -14.58 0.51
C VAL A 88 2.13 -14.11 -0.82
N ALA A 89 1.86 -14.81 -1.92
CA ALA A 89 2.31 -14.40 -3.24
C ALA A 89 1.80 -13.00 -3.60
N GLY A 90 0.51 -12.72 -3.34
CA GLY A 90 -0.09 -11.40 -3.56
C GLY A 90 0.58 -10.30 -2.73
N LEU A 91 0.85 -10.55 -1.45
CA LEU A 91 1.50 -9.58 -0.57
C LEU A 91 2.97 -9.30 -0.95
N VAL A 92 3.68 -10.31 -1.48
CA VAL A 92 5.03 -10.13 -2.03
C VAL A 92 4.99 -9.29 -3.31
N ILE A 93 4.00 -9.55 -4.18
CA ILE A 93 3.76 -8.74 -5.39
C ILE A 93 3.44 -7.28 -5.00
N ASP A 94 2.55 -7.04 -4.02
CA ASP A 94 2.23 -5.70 -3.48
C ASP A 94 3.50 -4.96 -3.05
N LEU A 95 4.33 -5.60 -2.23
CA LEU A 95 5.56 -4.99 -1.75
C LEU A 95 6.50 -4.61 -2.91
N ALA A 96 6.63 -5.48 -3.91
CA ALA A 96 7.50 -5.25 -5.06
C ALA A 96 6.97 -4.14 -5.98
N LEU A 97 5.69 -4.19 -6.37
CA LEU A 97 5.10 -3.22 -7.29
C LEU A 97 4.94 -1.85 -6.65
N VAL A 98 4.43 -1.76 -5.42
CA VAL A 98 4.36 -0.48 -4.68
C VAL A 98 5.76 0.11 -4.51
N GLY A 99 6.75 -0.71 -4.14
CA GLY A 99 8.14 -0.28 -4.01
C GLY A 99 8.69 0.28 -5.33
N LEU A 100 8.48 -0.43 -6.43
CA LEU A 100 8.90 0.00 -7.76
C LEU A 100 8.25 1.32 -8.17
N VAL A 101 6.92 1.44 -8.06
CA VAL A 101 6.21 2.67 -8.44
C VAL A 101 6.65 3.84 -7.56
N LYS A 102 6.88 3.63 -6.25
CA LYS A 102 7.40 4.67 -5.35
C LYS A 102 8.77 5.19 -5.79
N VAL A 103 9.67 4.31 -6.22
CA VAL A 103 11.02 4.69 -6.68
C VAL A 103 10.97 5.43 -8.03
N VAL A 104 9.99 5.14 -8.88
CA VAL A 104 9.80 5.81 -10.18
C VAL A 104 9.12 7.16 -10.03
N VAL A 105 8.00 7.24 -9.32
CA VAL A 105 7.16 8.45 -9.26
C VAL A 105 7.70 9.48 -8.27
N ARG A 106 8.29 9.03 -7.14
CA ARG A 106 8.92 9.89 -6.12
C ARG A 106 8.08 11.10 -5.70
N ARG A 107 6.77 10.90 -5.54
CA ARG A 107 5.88 11.96 -5.08
C ARG A 107 6.15 12.25 -3.59
N PRO A 108 6.38 13.51 -3.20
CA PRO A 108 6.54 13.88 -1.79
C PRO A 108 5.22 13.69 -1.04
N ARG A 109 5.32 13.46 0.28
CA ARG A 109 4.17 13.35 1.18
C ARG A 109 3.50 14.70 1.45
N PRO A 110 2.26 14.72 1.97
CA PRO A 110 1.61 15.96 2.38
C PRO A 110 2.40 16.72 3.45
N ALA A 111 2.80 17.96 3.15
CA ALA A 111 3.65 18.76 4.04
C ALA A 111 2.92 19.23 5.32
N TYR A 112 1.59 19.34 5.26
CA TYR A 112 0.76 19.81 6.37
C TYR A 112 0.70 18.85 7.56
N ASN A 113 1.24 17.62 7.45
CA ASN A 113 1.40 16.71 8.58
C ASN A 113 2.86 16.26 8.84
N ALA A 114 3.83 17.13 8.52
CA ALA A 114 5.26 16.82 8.69
C ALA A 114 5.66 16.45 10.13
N LYS A 115 4.95 16.96 11.15
CA LYS A 115 5.27 16.73 12.57
C LYS A 115 4.97 15.30 13.06
N ASP A 116 4.15 14.53 12.34
CA ASP A 116 3.81 13.15 12.69
C ASP A 116 4.60 12.11 11.89
N MET A 117 5.49 12.55 10.99
CA MET A 117 6.20 11.70 10.04
C MET A 117 7.61 11.29 10.48
N TYR A 118 8.04 11.62 11.70
CA TYR A 118 9.40 11.38 12.20
C TYR A 118 9.82 9.90 12.32
N VAL A 119 8.90 8.95 12.12
CA VAL A 119 9.19 7.50 12.12
C VAL A 119 8.79 6.86 10.79
N ALA A 120 9.10 7.53 9.68
CA ALA A 120 9.02 6.90 8.36
C ALA A 120 10.33 6.12 8.12
N VAL A 121 10.24 4.79 8.04
CA VAL A 121 11.33 3.95 7.53
C VAL A 121 11.68 4.45 6.11
N ALA A 122 12.94 4.36 5.68
CA ALA A 122 13.41 4.93 4.40
C ALA A 122 12.56 4.57 3.17
N ALA A 123 11.93 3.39 3.15
CA ALA A 123 11.01 2.95 2.08
C ALA A 123 9.66 3.70 2.05
N ASP A 124 9.31 4.43 3.12
CA ASP A 124 8.03 5.10 3.30
C ASP A 124 8.08 6.62 3.01
N HIS A 125 9.24 7.12 2.54
CA HIS A 125 9.45 8.52 2.22
C HIS A 125 8.53 9.03 1.08
N TRP A 126 8.23 8.17 0.10
CA TRP A 126 7.38 8.51 -1.05
C TRP A 126 5.91 8.19 -0.79
N SER A 127 5.02 9.07 -1.24
CA SER A 127 3.57 9.00 -1.00
C SER A 127 2.81 8.19 -2.05
N PHE A 128 3.25 8.20 -3.31
CA PHE A 128 2.53 7.55 -4.41
C PHE A 128 3.15 6.19 -4.79
N PRO A 129 2.35 5.11 -4.93
CA PRO A 129 0.97 4.98 -4.47
C PRO A 129 0.91 4.68 -2.96
N SER A 130 -0.30 4.70 -2.39
CA SER A 130 -0.48 4.32 -0.99
C SER A 130 -0.39 2.80 -0.81
N GLY A 131 0.69 2.33 -0.19
CA GLY A 131 0.89 0.90 0.09
C GLY A 131 -0.03 0.32 1.17
N HIS A 132 -0.69 1.15 2.00
CA HIS A 132 -1.76 0.65 2.89
C HIS A 132 -3.05 0.43 2.10
N SER A 133 -3.36 1.33 1.16
CA SER A 133 -4.52 1.19 0.30
C SER A 133 -4.39 0.00 -0.64
N SER A 134 -3.21 -0.18 -1.28
CA SER A 134 -2.94 -1.31 -2.17
C SER A 134 -3.15 -2.64 -1.45
N ARG A 135 -2.44 -2.85 -0.35
CA ARG A 135 -2.60 -4.05 0.48
C ARG A 135 -4.02 -4.31 0.95
N ALA A 136 -4.72 -3.30 1.47
CA ALA A 136 -6.07 -3.51 2.01
C ALA A 136 -7.05 -3.96 0.91
N PHE A 137 -6.96 -3.34 -0.28
CA PHE A 137 -7.77 -3.74 -1.42
C PHE A 137 -7.33 -5.08 -2.03
N LEU A 138 -6.03 -5.40 -2.01
CA LEU A 138 -5.52 -6.73 -2.37
C LEU A 138 -6.13 -7.81 -1.48
N VAL A 139 -6.03 -7.65 -0.17
CA VAL A 139 -6.56 -8.63 0.80
C VAL A 139 -8.07 -8.77 0.61
N ALA A 140 -8.80 -7.65 0.54
CA ALA A 140 -10.26 -7.68 0.38
C ALA A 140 -10.69 -8.37 -0.92
N ALA A 141 -10.08 -8.01 -2.06
CA ALA A 141 -10.41 -8.60 -3.35
C ALA A 141 -10.00 -10.08 -3.43
N PHE A 142 -8.84 -10.45 -2.89
CA PHE A 142 -8.36 -11.83 -2.86
C PHE A 142 -9.28 -12.73 -2.03
N LEU A 143 -9.62 -12.31 -0.80
CA LEU A 143 -10.51 -13.08 0.08
C LEU A 143 -11.94 -13.16 -0.48
N ALA A 144 -12.45 -12.07 -1.06
CA ALA A 144 -13.76 -12.09 -1.72
C ALA A 144 -13.78 -13.08 -2.90
N ALA A 145 -12.72 -13.12 -3.72
CA ALA A 145 -12.59 -14.08 -4.82
C ALA A 145 -12.46 -15.54 -4.33
N ALA A 146 -11.90 -15.74 -3.14
CA ALA A 146 -11.84 -17.04 -2.46
C ALA A 146 -13.17 -17.43 -1.76
N GLY A 147 -14.22 -16.63 -1.91
CA GLY A 147 -15.56 -16.94 -1.40
C GLY A 147 -15.85 -16.49 0.04
N PHE A 148 -14.95 -15.73 0.68
CA PHE A 148 -15.19 -15.20 2.02
C PHE A 148 -16.33 -14.18 2.02
N GLN A 149 -17.26 -14.33 2.97
CA GLN A 149 -18.45 -13.48 3.12
C GLN A 149 -18.53 -12.86 4.52
N PRO A 150 -19.17 -11.68 4.67
CA PRO A 150 -19.72 -10.86 3.60
C PRO A 150 -18.64 -10.04 2.88
N ARG A 151 -18.63 -10.07 1.54
CA ARG A 151 -17.66 -9.32 0.72
C ARG A 151 -17.71 -7.81 0.98
N GLU A 152 -18.89 -7.29 1.31
CA GLU A 152 -19.13 -5.87 1.57
C GLU A 152 -18.32 -5.41 2.79
N ALA A 153 -18.20 -6.26 3.83
CA ALA A 153 -17.40 -5.94 5.01
C ALA A 153 -15.90 -5.87 4.68
N LEU A 154 -15.41 -6.74 3.80
CA LEU A 154 -14.00 -6.72 3.36
C LEU A 154 -13.68 -5.40 2.65
N PHE A 155 -14.52 -4.99 1.69
CA PHE A 155 -14.33 -3.73 0.98
C PHE A 155 -14.59 -2.50 1.85
N LEU A 156 -15.50 -2.58 2.81
CA LEU A 156 -15.72 -1.51 3.79
C LEU A 156 -14.49 -1.32 4.67
N TRP A 157 -13.89 -2.41 5.15
CA TRP A 157 -12.63 -2.36 5.90
C TRP A 157 -11.49 -1.78 5.03
N ALA A 158 -11.38 -2.22 3.78
CA ALA A 158 -10.36 -1.70 2.87
C ALA A 158 -10.54 -0.19 2.61
N ALA A 159 -11.77 0.25 2.40
CA ALA A 159 -12.11 1.66 2.22
C ALA A 159 -11.84 2.49 3.48
N ALA A 160 -12.20 1.99 4.67
CA ALA A 160 -11.95 2.67 5.94
C ALA A 160 -10.44 2.81 6.22
N THR A 161 -9.68 1.74 6.00
CA THR A 161 -8.22 1.70 6.13
C THR A 161 -7.57 2.73 5.17
N SER A 162 -8.05 2.77 3.94
CA SER A 162 -7.59 3.68 2.89
C SER A 162 -7.93 5.14 3.18
N ALA A 163 -9.15 5.42 3.62
CA ALA A 163 -9.60 6.74 4.04
C ALA A 163 -8.75 7.26 5.22
N SER A 164 -8.42 6.40 6.19
CA SER A 164 -7.59 6.79 7.34
C SER A 164 -6.24 7.40 6.90
N ARG A 165 -5.70 7.01 5.74
CA ARG A 165 -4.44 7.55 5.20
C ARG A 165 -4.57 9.03 4.82
N VAL A 166 -5.69 9.43 4.23
CA VAL A 166 -5.97 10.83 3.88
C VAL A 166 -6.32 11.62 5.13
N LEU A 167 -7.16 11.04 6.00
CA LEU A 167 -7.62 11.73 7.21
C LEU A 167 -6.49 11.95 8.22
N LEU A 168 -5.49 11.07 8.28
CA LEU A 168 -4.26 11.28 9.04
C LEU A 168 -3.24 12.17 8.30
N GLY A 169 -3.55 12.69 7.12
CA GLY A 169 -2.63 13.52 6.33
C GLY A 169 -1.36 12.78 5.87
N ARG A 170 -1.42 11.45 5.76
CA ARG A 170 -0.28 10.60 5.37
C ARG A 170 -0.12 10.49 3.86
N HIS A 171 -1.23 10.58 3.14
CA HIS A 171 -1.32 10.42 1.69
C HIS A 171 -2.36 11.38 1.13
N TYR A 172 -2.21 11.68 -0.15
CA TYR A 172 -3.24 12.37 -0.91
C TYR A 172 -4.31 11.40 -1.42
N VAL A 173 -5.45 11.94 -1.85
CA VAL A 173 -6.56 11.12 -2.38
C VAL A 173 -6.12 10.31 -3.60
N LEU A 174 -5.38 10.91 -4.54
CA LEU A 174 -4.91 10.16 -5.72
C LEU A 174 -3.93 9.04 -5.37
N ASP A 175 -3.13 9.18 -4.30
CA ASP A 175 -2.24 8.10 -3.86
C ASP A 175 -3.06 6.88 -3.40
N VAL A 176 -4.16 7.15 -2.70
CA VAL A 176 -5.06 6.13 -2.16
C VAL A 176 -5.85 5.48 -3.28
N VAL A 177 -6.44 6.25 -4.18
CA VAL A 177 -7.17 5.72 -5.34
C VAL A 177 -6.27 4.84 -6.21
N ALA A 178 -5.05 5.30 -6.52
CA ALA A 178 -4.09 4.50 -7.29
C ALA A 178 -3.68 3.23 -6.55
N GLY A 179 -3.47 3.32 -5.22
CA GLY A 179 -3.22 2.15 -4.38
C GLY A 179 -4.36 1.14 -4.48
N ALA A 180 -5.62 1.57 -4.31
CA ALA A 180 -6.78 0.68 -4.39
C ALA A 180 -6.85 -0.08 -5.73
N PHE A 181 -6.66 0.61 -6.86
CA PHE A 181 -6.63 -0.04 -8.18
C PHE A 181 -5.48 -1.04 -8.31
N LEU A 182 -4.29 -0.66 -7.85
CA LEU A 182 -3.12 -1.54 -7.87
C LEU A 182 -3.37 -2.81 -7.05
N GLY A 183 -3.91 -2.67 -5.84
CA GLY A 183 -4.23 -3.81 -4.98
C GLY A 183 -5.24 -4.78 -5.58
N VAL A 184 -6.30 -4.28 -6.23
CA VAL A 184 -7.27 -5.14 -6.94
C VAL A 184 -6.60 -5.87 -8.10
N PHE A 185 -5.72 -5.19 -8.85
CA PHE A 185 -4.95 -5.79 -9.93
C PHE A 185 -4.00 -6.88 -9.42
N GLU A 186 -3.32 -6.65 -8.31
CA GLU A 186 -2.42 -7.61 -7.66
C GLU A 186 -3.19 -8.83 -7.13
N ALA A 187 -4.40 -8.64 -6.60
CA ALA A 187 -5.28 -9.74 -6.20
C ALA A 187 -5.69 -10.61 -7.41
N TRP A 188 -5.95 -9.98 -8.56
CA TRP A 188 -6.22 -10.71 -9.81
C TRP A 188 -5.00 -11.52 -10.25
N LEU A 189 -3.78 -10.93 -10.23
CA LEU A 189 -2.53 -11.64 -10.54
C LEU A 189 -2.28 -12.81 -9.59
N SER A 190 -2.48 -12.60 -8.29
CA SER A 190 -2.32 -13.65 -7.27
C SER A 190 -3.31 -14.81 -7.49
N ASN A 191 -4.57 -14.52 -7.79
CA ASN A 191 -5.56 -15.55 -8.12
C ASN A 191 -5.22 -16.29 -9.42
N LEU A 192 -4.69 -15.60 -10.43
CA LEU A 192 -4.21 -16.22 -11.67
C LEU A 192 -3.05 -17.18 -11.39
N PHE A 193 -2.06 -16.73 -10.60
CA PHE A 193 -0.95 -17.55 -10.15
C PHE A 193 -1.44 -18.79 -9.38
N LEU A 194 -2.39 -18.61 -8.46
CA LEU A 194 -2.93 -19.71 -7.66
C LEU A 194 -3.61 -20.77 -8.54
N ARG A 195 -4.45 -20.35 -9.49
CA ARG A 195 -5.12 -21.26 -10.44
C ARG A 195 -4.11 -22.04 -11.29
N PHE A 196 -3.06 -21.36 -11.76
CA PHE A 196 -1.98 -22.00 -12.50
C PHE A 196 -1.25 -23.06 -11.66
N MET A 197 -0.93 -22.73 -10.41
CA MET A 197 -0.25 -23.66 -9.49
C MET A 197 -1.13 -24.86 -9.13
N CYS A 198 -2.42 -24.65 -8.85
CA CYS A 198 -3.39 -25.72 -8.59
C CYS A 198 -3.51 -26.67 -9.78
N ALA A 199 -3.46 -26.17 -11.02
CA ALA A 199 -3.53 -27.00 -12.22
C ALA A 199 -2.28 -27.89 -12.43
N GLN A 200 -1.15 -27.53 -11.81
CA GLN A 200 0.14 -28.22 -12.01
C GLN A 200 0.61 -29.05 -10.81
N SER A 201 0.09 -28.80 -9.60
CA SER A 201 0.65 -29.36 -8.36
C SER A 201 -0.25 -30.43 -7.74
N THR A 202 0.34 -31.59 -7.44
CA THR A 202 -0.33 -32.66 -6.68
C THR A 202 -0.35 -32.42 -5.16
N ILE A 203 0.43 -31.45 -4.68
CA ILE A 203 0.60 -31.12 -3.24
C ILE A 203 -0.37 -30.01 -2.78
N LEU A 204 -0.75 -29.12 -3.69
CA LEU A 204 -1.75 -28.09 -3.44
C LEU A 204 -3.13 -28.70 -3.68
N VAL A 205 -3.83 -29.03 -2.59
CA VAL A 205 -5.21 -29.50 -2.68
C VAL A 205 -6.13 -28.29 -2.82
N CYS A 206 -6.46 -27.99 -4.07
CA CYS A 206 -7.50 -27.07 -4.48
C CYS A 206 -8.73 -27.89 -4.89
#